data_AF-A0A9D4MM55-F1
#
_entry.id   AF-A0A9D4MM55-F1
#
_cell.length_a   1.000
_cell.length_b   1.000
_cell.length_c   1.000
_cell.angle_alpha   90.00
_cell.angle_beta   90.00
_cell.angle_gamma   90.00
#
_symmetry.space_group_name_H-M   'P 1'
#
loop_
_entity.id
_entity.type
_entity.pdbx_description
1 polymer ?
#
loop_
_entity_poly.entity_id
_entity_poly.type
_entity_poly.pdbx_seq_one_letter_code
_entity_poly.pdbx_strand_id
1 'polypeptide(L)'
;MFVQAQKLAYSSTLEQYESNKALLVERQVHQAIEYFHQSWDPIKDQWVIGLATSSSLGNNINNRLESINQKIKQVVNKNAKFDDFARDIIVFLNIHRTEINGKLCKVTAKVPIVAH
;
A
#
# COMPACT_ATOMS: atom_id res chain seq x y z
N MET A 1 -13.69 10.31 5.93
CA MET A 1 -12.83 9.39 6.71
C MET A 1 -11.45 9.23 6.07
N PHE A 2 -11.36 8.87 4.77
CA PHE A 2 -10.08 8.68 4.05
C PHE A 2 -9.12 9.89 4.03
N VAL A 3 -9.61 11.12 3.85
CA VAL A 3 -8.76 12.32 3.76
C VAL A 3 -7.97 12.61 5.05
N GLN A 4 -8.51 12.24 6.22
CA GLN A 4 -7.86 12.52 7.50
C GLN A 4 -6.80 11.48 7.85
N ALA A 5 -7.07 10.20 7.53
CA ALA A 5 -6.06 9.15 7.61
C ALA A 5 -4.86 9.44 6.69
N GLN A 6 -5.13 10.07 5.53
CA GLN A 6 -4.07 10.57 4.66
C GLN A 6 -3.26 11.67 5.34
N LYS A 7 -3.89 12.71 5.90
CA LYS A 7 -3.15 13.76 6.65
C LYS A 7 -2.30 13.21 7.79
N LEU A 8 -2.78 12.17 8.46
CA LEU A 8 -2.06 11.46 9.51
C LEU A 8 -0.83 10.72 8.96
N ALA A 9 -0.98 9.96 7.87
CA ALA A 9 0.12 9.22 7.24
C ALA A 9 1.21 10.12 6.63
N TYR A 10 0.82 11.29 6.12
CA TYR A 10 1.73 12.28 5.52
C TYR A 10 2.26 13.32 6.53
N SER A 11 2.07 13.11 7.83
CA SER A 11 2.62 14.02 8.85
C SER A 11 4.15 13.98 8.85
N SER A 12 4.78 15.16 8.78
CA SER A 12 6.24 15.30 8.66
C SER A 12 6.96 15.28 10.02
N THR A 13 6.24 15.54 11.11
CA THR A 13 6.78 15.57 12.47
C THR A 13 5.83 14.90 13.45
N LEU A 14 6.35 14.50 14.62
CA LEU A 14 5.56 13.87 15.67
C LEU A 14 4.47 14.81 16.21
N GLU A 15 4.75 16.11 16.34
CA GLU A 15 3.76 17.10 16.78
C GLU A 15 2.59 17.24 15.79
N GLN A 16 2.88 17.24 14.48
CA GLN A 16 1.83 17.25 13.47
C GLN A 16 0.98 15.98 13.52
N TYR A 17 1.61 14.83 13.75
CA TYR A 17 0.92 13.55 13.90
C TYR A 17 -0.05 13.56 15.08
N GLU A 18 0.40 13.98 16.26
CA GLU A 18 -0.45 14.03 17.47
C GLU A 18 -1.60 15.04 17.33
N SER A 19 -1.36 16.18 16.69
CA SER A 19 -2.41 17.17 16.39
C SER A 19 -3.48 16.60 15.42
N ASN A 20 -3.05 15.93 14.36
CA ASN A 20 -3.95 15.27 13.41
C ASN A 20 -4.72 14.09 14.03
N LYS A 21 -4.08 13.37 14.97
CA LYS A 21 -4.69 12.29 15.75
C LYS A 21 -5.78 12.82 16.68
N ALA A 22 -5.54 13.92 17.38
CA ALA A 22 -6.55 14.55 18.25
C ALA A 22 -7.81 14.94 17.45
N LEU A 23 -7.64 15.52 16.25
CA LEU A 23 -8.74 15.85 15.32
C LEU A 23 -9.50 14.61 14.80
N LEU A 24 -8.84 13.46 14.76
CA LEU A 24 -9.45 12.18 14.38
C LEU A 24 -10.29 11.60 15.52
N VAL A 25 -9.79 11.70 16.75
CA VAL A 25 -10.47 11.21 17.97
C VAL A 25 -11.71 12.04 18.29
N GLU A 26 -11.67 13.35 18.05
CA GLU A 26 -12.80 14.26 18.26
C GLU A 26 -14.06 13.87 17.44
N ARG A 27 -13.89 13.18 16.30
CA ARG A 27 -14.98 12.81 15.40
C ARG A 27 -15.76 11.54 15.82
N GLN A 28 -15.43 10.94 16.97
CA GLN A 28 -16.21 9.89 17.66
C GLN A 28 -16.65 8.67 16.83
N VAL A 29 -15.86 8.22 15.86
CA VAL A 29 -16.10 6.89 15.25
C VAL A 29 -15.45 5.83 16.13
N HIS A 30 -16.12 5.50 17.24
CA HIS A 30 -15.58 4.70 18.35
C HIS A 30 -14.88 3.40 17.89
N GLN A 31 -15.52 2.59 17.05
CA GLN A 31 -14.94 1.32 16.58
C GLN A 31 -13.68 1.51 15.72
N ALA A 32 -13.65 2.54 14.88
CA ALA A 32 -12.50 2.82 14.03
C ALA A 32 -11.33 3.42 14.83
N ILE A 33 -11.63 4.25 15.84
CA ILE A 33 -10.64 4.85 16.73
C ILE A 33 -10.02 3.78 17.63
N GLU A 34 -10.82 2.88 18.18
CA GLU A 34 -10.32 1.77 19.01
C GLU A 34 -9.38 0.85 18.21
N TYR A 35 -9.80 0.45 17.01
CA TYR A 35 -8.93 -0.32 16.10
C TYR A 35 -7.66 0.45 15.74
N PHE A 36 -7.76 1.75 15.49
CA PHE A 36 -6.61 2.61 15.19
C PHE A 36 -5.59 2.63 16.34
N HIS A 37 -6.04 2.82 17.58
CA HIS A 37 -5.16 2.83 18.75
C HIS A 37 -4.51 1.46 19.02
N GLN A 38 -5.23 0.37 18.77
CA GLN A 38 -4.72 -0.97 19.01
C GLN A 38 -3.76 -1.44 17.91
N SER A 39 -4.02 -1.10 16.65
CA SER A 39 -3.34 -1.70 15.50
C SER A 39 -2.45 -0.74 14.70
N TRP A 40 -2.75 0.56 14.68
CA TRP A 40 -2.06 1.53 13.80
C TRP A 40 -1.14 2.49 14.55
N ASP A 41 -1.57 3.02 15.70
CA ASP A 41 -0.73 3.92 16.52
C ASP A 41 0.59 3.28 17.02
N PRO A 42 0.63 2.01 17.45
CA PRO A 42 1.85 1.39 17.95
C PRO A 42 2.95 1.23 16.90
N ILE A 43 2.56 1.15 15.62
CA ILE A 43 3.47 0.95 14.48
C ILE A 43 3.61 2.21 13.61
N LYS A 44 3.32 3.40 14.18
CA LYS A 44 3.35 4.70 13.47
C LYS A 44 4.67 5.00 12.78
N ASP A 45 5.78 4.52 13.32
CA ASP A 45 7.13 4.55 12.76
C ASP A 45 7.31 3.73 11.48
N GLN A 46 6.32 2.94 11.06
CA GLN A 46 6.39 2.14 9.83
C GLN A 46 5.59 2.72 8.67
N TRP A 47 4.61 3.59 8.94
CA TRP A 47 3.67 4.07 7.92
C TRP A 47 3.46 5.59 7.92
N VAL A 48 3.90 6.30 8.96
CA VAL A 48 3.92 7.78 8.97
C VAL A 48 5.23 8.25 8.35
N ILE A 49 5.13 8.99 7.24
CA ILE A 49 6.29 9.37 6.42
C ILE A 49 7.35 10.15 7.22
N GLY A 50 6.93 11.08 8.08
CA GLY A 50 7.84 11.86 8.92
C GLY A 50 8.47 11.12 10.10
N LEU A 51 7.92 9.94 10.46
CA LEU A 51 8.41 9.11 11.56
C LEU A 51 9.06 7.81 11.06
N ALA A 52 9.01 7.56 9.75
CA ALA A 52 9.51 6.35 9.14
C ALA A 52 11.04 6.26 9.24
N THR A 53 11.54 5.35 10.06
CA THR A 53 12.98 5.05 10.21
C THR A 53 13.55 4.35 8.99
N SER A 54 12.73 3.59 8.26
CA SER A 54 13.10 3.06 6.95
C SER A 54 12.70 4.05 5.87
N SER A 55 13.66 4.47 5.05
CA SER A 55 13.42 5.26 3.84
C SER A 55 12.58 4.45 2.85
N SER A 56 11.26 4.46 3.03
CA SER A 56 10.32 4.03 2.00
C SER A 56 10.43 5.04 0.86
N LEU A 57 11.46 4.90 0.00
CA LEU A 57 11.77 5.68 -1.19
C LEU A 57 10.56 5.73 -2.16
N GLY A 58 9.50 6.47 -1.80
CA GLY A 58 8.25 6.52 -2.55
C GLY A 58 7.52 5.17 -2.68
N ASN A 59 7.95 4.12 -1.97
CA ASN A 59 7.29 2.81 -1.98
C ASN A 59 5.99 2.89 -1.18
N ASN A 60 4.96 3.48 -1.79
CA ASN A 60 3.58 3.36 -1.35
C ASN A 60 3.14 1.91 -1.54
N ILE A 61 3.45 1.04 -0.56
CA ILE A 61 3.10 -0.38 -0.56
C ILE A 61 1.60 -0.57 -0.80
N ASN A 62 0.78 0.36 -0.31
CA ASN A 62 -0.66 0.41 -0.56
C ASN A 62 -1.01 0.51 -2.05
N ASN A 63 -0.33 1.35 -2.84
CA ASN A 63 -0.61 1.48 -4.28
C ASN A 63 -0.32 0.18 -5.03
N ARG A 64 0.73 -0.55 -4.61
CA ARG A 64 1.09 -1.84 -5.22
C ARG A 64 0.07 -2.93 -4.85
N LEU A 65 -0.29 -3.02 -3.57
CA LEU A 65 -1.22 -4.03 -3.08
C LEU A 65 -2.65 -3.79 -3.60
N GLU A 66 -3.08 -2.53 -3.65
CA GLU A 66 -4.37 -2.15 -4.24
C GLU A 66 -4.41 -2.45 -5.73
N SER A 67 -3.34 -2.15 -6.48
CA SER A 67 -3.24 -2.48 -7.91
C SER A 67 -3.33 -3.98 -8.16
N ILE A 68 -2.65 -4.79 -7.35
CA ILE A 68 -2.73 -6.26 -7.43
C ILE A 68 -4.15 -6.74 -7.10
N ASN A 69 -4.75 -6.25 -6.01
CA ASN A 69 -6.09 -6.63 -5.59
C ASN A 69 -7.15 -6.24 -6.63
N GLN A 70 -7.02 -5.08 -7.28
CA GLN A 70 -7.91 -4.69 -8.38
C GLN A 70 -7.79 -5.65 -9.55
N LYS A 71 -6.57 -6.00 -9.98
CA LYS A 71 -6.36 -6.95 -11.07
C LYS A 71 -6.92 -8.35 -10.74
N ILE A 72 -6.73 -8.83 -9.51
CA ILE A 72 -7.31 -10.11 -9.07
C ILE A 72 -8.84 -10.06 -9.15
N LYS A 73 -9.47 -8.99 -8.66
CA LYS A 73 -10.94 -8.82 -8.73
C LYS A 73 -11.49 -8.72 -10.16
N GLN A 74 -10.67 -8.31 -11.13
CA GLN A 74 -11.07 -8.28 -12.55
C GLN A 74 -11.04 -9.67 -13.19
N VAL A 75 -10.15 -10.55 -12.72
CA VAL A 75 -9.95 -11.89 -13.28
C VAL A 75 -10.82 -12.92 -12.55
N VAL A 76 -11.06 -12.71 -11.25
CA VAL A 76 -11.79 -13.65 -10.39
C VAL A 76 -13.22 -13.19 -10.20
N ASN A 77 -14.18 -14.02 -10.59
CA ASN A 77 -15.59 -13.82 -10.25
C ASN A 77 -15.86 -14.29 -8.81
N LYS A 78 -16.50 -13.44 -7.99
CA LYS A 78 -16.85 -13.73 -6.59
C LYS A 78 -17.70 -15.00 -6.43
N ASN A 79 -18.49 -15.35 -7.46
CA ASN A 79 -19.36 -16.53 -7.47
C ASN A 79 -18.81 -17.66 -8.36
N ALA A 80 -17.54 -17.61 -8.76
CA ALA A 80 -16.91 -18.69 -9.52
C ALA A 80 -16.89 -19.98 -8.69
N LYS A 81 -17.02 -21.12 -9.37
CA LYS A 81 -16.69 -22.41 -8.76
C LYS A 81 -15.19 -22.42 -8.45
N PHE A 82 -14.81 -23.18 -7.42
CA PHE A 82 -13.42 -23.24 -6.98
C PHE A 82 -12.44 -23.66 -8.09
N ASP A 83 -12.82 -24.62 -8.94
CA ASP A 83 -12.01 -25.04 -10.09
C ASP A 83 -11.76 -23.90 -11.10
N ASP A 84 -12.79 -23.12 -11.41
CA ASP A 84 -12.68 -21.98 -12.32
C ASP A 84 -11.80 -20.89 -11.70
N PHE A 85 -12.00 -20.60 -10.40
CA PHE A 85 -11.14 -19.70 -9.65
C PHE A 85 -9.67 -20.13 -9.65
N ALA A 86 -9.40 -21.42 -9.38
CA ALA A 86 -8.04 -21.95 -9.30
C ALA A 86 -7.33 -21.84 -10.66
N ARG A 87 -8.04 -22.10 -11.76
CA ARG A 87 -7.50 -21.92 -13.11
C ARG A 87 -7.17 -20.44 -13.38
N ASP A 88 -8.13 -19.56 -13.12
CA ASP A 88 -8.02 -18.13 -13.43
C ASP A 88 -6.93 -17.44 -12.61
N ILE A 89 -6.79 -17.79 -11.32
CA ILE A 89 -5.74 -17.22 -10.47
C ILE A 89 -4.34 -17.71 -10.86
N ILE A 90 -4.18 -18.98 -11.28
CA ILE A 90 -2.89 -19.50 -11.75
C ILE A 90 -2.47 -18.78 -13.04
N VAL A 91 -3.40 -18.59 -13.98
CA VAL A 91 -3.15 -17.84 -15.22
C VAL A 91 -2.76 -16.39 -14.89
N PHE A 92 -3.49 -15.73 -13.99
CA PHE A 92 -3.17 -14.38 -13.53
C PHE A 92 -1.75 -14.29 -12.94
N LEU A 93 -1.38 -15.22 -12.05
CA LEU A 93 -0.05 -15.22 -11.42
C LEU A 93 1.07 -15.39 -12.44
N ASN A 94 0.89 -16.22 -13.46
CA ASN A 94 1.87 -16.43 -14.53
C ASN A 94 2.03 -15.18 -15.42
N ILE A 95 0.93 -14.54 -15.80
CA ILE A 95 0.96 -13.28 -16.55
C ILE A 95 1.66 -12.22 -15.69
N HIS A 96 1.29 -12.10 -14.43
CA HIS A 96 1.83 -11.07 -13.56
C HIS A 96 3.34 -11.26 -13.30
N ARG A 97 3.80 -12.51 -13.11
CA ARG A 97 5.23 -12.84 -13.01
C ARG A 97 5.99 -12.46 -14.28
N THR A 98 5.41 -12.71 -15.44
CA THR A 98 6.00 -12.35 -16.75
C THR A 98 6.09 -10.83 -16.92
N GLU A 99 5.05 -10.08 -16.55
CA GLU A 99 5.07 -8.62 -16.56
C GLU A 99 6.18 -8.05 -15.65
N ILE A 100 6.33 -8.61 -14.45
CA ILE A 100 7.36 -8.19 -13.49
C ILE A 100 8.75 -8.46 -14.07
N ASN A 101 9.00 -9.68 -14.56
CA ASN A 101 10.27 -10.06 -15.16
C ASN A 101 10.61 -9.18 -16.39
N GLY A 102 9.64 -8.91 -17.26
CA GLY A 102 9.83 -8.03 -18.41
C GLY A 102 10.15 -6.58 -18.02
N LYS A 103 9.56 -6.06 -16.94
CA LYS A 103 9.91 -4.74 -16.39
C LYS A 103 11.31 -4.71 -15.82
N LEU A 104 11.71 -5.75 -15.07
CA LEU A 104 13.07 -5.89 -14.53
C LEU A 104 14.12 -5.85 -15.63
N CYS A 105 13.96 -6.64 -16.70
CA CYS A 105 14.90 -6.64 -17.84
C CYS A 105 15.05 -5.26 -18.50
N LYS A 106 13.96 -4.47 -18.59
CA LYS A 106 14.00 -3.11 -19.16
C LYS A 106 14.70 -2.10 -18.26
N VAL A 107 14.72 -2.33 -16.94
CA VAL A 107 15.43 -1.48 -15.98
C VAL A 107 16.93 -1.77 -16.02
N THR A 108 17.34 -3.04 -16.04
CA THR A 108 18.76 -3.43 -16.14
C THR A 108 19.41 -3.01 -17.45
N ALA A 109 18.63 -2.93 -18.55
CA ALA A 109 19.13 -2.50 -19.85
C ALA A 109 19.41 -0.98 -19.94
N LYS A 110 18.90 -0.16 -19.01
CA LYS A 110 19.17 1.28 -18.95
C LYS A 110 20.38 1.55 -18.04
N VAL A 111 21.54 1.03 -18.40
CA VAL A 111 22.80 1.45 -17.76
C VAL A 111 23.16 2.85 -18.30
N PRO A 112 23.44 3.85 -17.44
CA PRO A 112 23.81 5.18 -17.91
C PRO A 112 25.12 5.07 -18.70
N ILE A 113 25.12 5.59 -19.93
CA ILE A 113 26.34 5.81 -20.69
C ILE A 113 27.09 6.90 -19.92
N VAL A 114 28.14 6.52 -19.21
CA VAL A 114 29.05 7.48 -18.57
C VAL A 114 29.73 8.23 -19.71
N ALA A 115 29.25 9.44 -19.99
CA ALA A 115 29.88 10.35 -20.92
C ALA A 115 31.18 10.85 -20.26
N HIS A 116 32.31 10.38 -20.78
CA HIS A 116 33.64 10.91 -20.49
C HIS A 116 33.86 12.23 -21.23
#